data_AF-A0A7D5RRM6-F1
#
_entry.id   AF-A0A7D5RRM6-F1
#
_cell.length_a   1.000
_cell.length_b   1.000
_cell.length_c   1.000
_cell.angle_alpha   90.00
_cell.angle_beta   90.00
_cell.angle_gamma   90.00
#
_symmetry.space_group_name_H-M   'P 1'
#
loop_
_entity.id
_entity.type
_entity.pdbx_description
1 polymer ?
#
loop_
_entity_poly.entity_id
_entity_poly.type
_entity_poly.pdbx_seq_one_letter_code
_entity_poly.pdbx_strand_id
1 'polypeptide(L)'
;MPLSIHGIHLYESLGQSKYKPIWSSPLIAPFTEIEHTADIAFLIRGDHFIQLHRHAQIALAFRFPPLLQFLNQNTFDNLEDIIIDLNDTIAKADSLIGCPFKAISFHGQIEEKIRSLNGR
;
A
#
# COMPACT_ATOMS: atom_id res chain seq x y z
N MET A 1 -9.42 13.25 4.44
CA MET A 1 -8.29 12.69 5.22
C MET A 1 -8.16 11.21 4.87
N PRO A 2 -6.95 10.70 4.58
CA PRO A 2 -6.75 9.26 4.52
C PRO A 2 -6.84 8.68 5.94
N LEU A 3 -7.60 7.60 6.09
CA LEU A 3 -7.75 6.82 7.32
C LEU A 3 -6.83 5.59 7.22
N SER A 4 -6.03 5.33 8.26
CA SER A 4 -5.24 4.09 8.37
C SER A 4 -5.60 3.34 9.65
N ILE A 5 -5.76 2.02 9.53
CA ILE A 5 -6.02 1.12 10.66
C ILE A 5 -4.70 0.44 11.02
N HIS A 6 -4.27 0.60 12.27
CA HIS A 6 -2.98 0.09 12.75
C HIS A 6 -3.09 -1.29 13.42
N GLY A 7 -4.28 -1.67 13.85
CA GLY A 7 -4.50 -2.92 14.55
C GLY A 7 -5.96 -3.13 14.88
N ILE A 8 -6.29 -4.39 15.12
CA ILE A 8 -7.58 -4.83 15.62
C ILE A 8 -7.38 -5.29 17.05
N HIS A 9 -8.17 -4.77 17.97
CA HIS A 9 -8.13 -5.13 19.38
C HIS A 9 -9.48 -5.69 19.80
N LEU A 10 -9.46 -6.84 20.45
CA LEU A 10 -10.63 -7.42 21.10
C LEU A 10 -10.57 -7.04 22.58
N TYR A 11 -11.65 -6.46 23.10
CA TYR A 11 -11.73 -6.00 24.48
C TYR A 11 -12.78 -6.78 25.28
N GLU A 12 -12.46 -7.05 26.53
CA GLU A 12 -13.41 -7.45 27.57
C GLU A 12 -13.91 -6.21 28.33
N SER A 13 -15.21 -6.17 28.61
CA SER A 13 -15.82 -5.11 29.44
C SER A 13 -15.68 -5.45 30.91
N LEU A 14 -15.15 -4.51 31.70
CA LEU A 14 -15.01 -4.61 33.15
C LEU A 14 -16.13 -3.86 33.90
N GLY A 15 -17.13 -3.34 33.19
CA GLY A 15 -18.17 -2.44 33.73
C GLY A 15 -17.69 -0.99 33.86
N GLN A 16 -18.64 -0.06 34.10
CA GLN A 16 -18.36 1.39 34.27
C GLN A 16 -17.54 2.00 33.12
N SER A 17 -17.79 1.58 31.88
CA SER A 17 -17.04 2.02 30.68
C SER A 17 -15.53 1.72 30.74
N LYS A 18 -15.11 0.74 31.55
CA LYS A 18 -13.74 0.23 31.59
C LYS A 18 -13.61 -0.99 30.68
N TYR A 19 -12.56 -1.02 29.87
CA TYR A 19 -12.29 -2.07 28.92
C TYR A 19 -10.85 -2.56 29.06
N LYS A 20 -10.62 -3.86 28.91
CA LYS A 20 -9.29 -4.48 28.90
C LYS A 20 -9.06 -5.23 27.60
N PRO A 21 -7.95 -5.00 26.88
CA PRO A 21 -7.66 -5.78 25.68
C PRO A 21 -7.36 -7.22 26.07
N ILE A 22 -8.09 -8.17 25.46
CA ILE A 22 -7.88 -9.62 25.62
C ILE A 22 -7.13 -10.21 24.42
N TRP A 23 -7.19 -9.55 23.27
CA TRP A 23 -6.43 -9.92 22.09
C TRP A 23 -6.11 -8.68 21.26
N SER A 24 -4.98 -8.68 20.58
CA SER A 24 -4.54 -7.59 19.71
C SER A 24 -3.80 -8.15 18.52
N SER A 25 -4.15 -7.69 17.32
CA SER A 25 -3.47 -8.05 16.09
C SER A 25 -3.04 -6.79 15.35
N PRO A 26 -1.73 -6.59 15.11
CA PRO A 26 -1.25 -5.46 14.34
C PRO A 26 -1.62 -5.63 12.87
N LEU A 27 -2.09 -4.57 12.24
CA LEU A 27 -2.24 -4.50 10.80
C LEU A 27 -0.99 -3.85 10.21
N ILE A 28 -0.37 -4.54 9.25
CA ILE A 28 0.79 -4.02 8.55
C ILE A 28 0.30 -3.10 7.44
N ALA A 29 0.84 -1.87 7.40
CA ALA A 29 0.48 -0.91 6.37
C ALA A 29 0.85 -1.45 4.96
N PRO A 30 -0.03 -1.25 3.96
CA PRO A 30 0.17 -1.75 2.59
C PRO A 30 1.42 -1.15 1.93
N PHE A 31 1.79 0.05 2.34
CA PHE A 31 3.02 0.72 1.90
C PHE A 31 3.60 1.59 3.02
N THR A 32 4.85 2.02 2.84
CA THR A 32 5.50 3.03 3.67
C THR A 32 6.37 3.90 2.77
N GLU A 33 6.28 5.22 2.90
CA GLU A 33 7.21 6.14 2.24
C GLU A 33 8.59 5.99 2.89
N ILE A 34 9.62 5.83 2.08
CA ILE A 34 11.01 5.71 2.54
C ILE A 34 11.82 6.88 2.02
N GLU A 35 12.79 7.33 2.81
CA GLU A 35 13.65 8.43 2.44
C GLU A 35 14.55 8.02 1.27
N HIS A 36 14.46 8.74 0.15
CA HIS A 36 15.30 8.55 -1.02
C HIS A 36 15.79 9.93 -1.48
N THR A 37 17.07 10.03 -1.81
CA THR A 37 17.81 11.31 -1.87
C THR A 37 17.35 12.27 -2.98
N ALA A 38 16.61 11.78 -3.97
CA ALA A 38 16.19 12.58 -5.12
C ALA A 38 14.69 12.49 -5.44
N ASP A 39 14.00 11.44 -5.02
CA ASP A 39 12.65 11.11 -5.47
C ASP A 39 11.82 10.55 -4.31
N ILE A 40 10.49 10.52 -4.49
CA ILE A 40 9.60 9.82 -3.56
C ILE A 40 9.75 8.33 -3.80
N ALA A 41 10.05 7.57 -2.75
CA ALA A 41 10.15 6.12 -2.80
C ALA A 41 9.16 5.48 -1.83
N PHE A 42 8.57 4.36 -2.23
CA PHE A 42 7.66 3.59 -1.41
C PHE A 42 8.13 2.14 -1.28
N LEU A 43 8.14 1.64 -0.05
CA LEU A 43 8.16 0.21 0.21
C LEU A 43 6.73 -0.31 0.11
N ILE A 44 6.45 -1.15 -0.88
CA ILE A 44 5.14 -1.79 -1.09
C ILE A 44 5.17 -3.22 -0.54
N ARG A 45 4.12 -3.63 0.17
CA ARG A 45 3.99 -4.98 0.74
C ARG A 45 2.83 -5.70 0.11
N GLY A 46 2.91 -7.00 -0.13
CA GLY A 46 1.80 -7.78 -0.66
C GLY A 46 2.14 -9.26 -0.69
N ASP A 47 1.11 -10.09 -0.54
CA ASP A 47 1.20 -11.55 -0.56
C ASP A 47 1.23 -12.08 -2.02
N HIS A 48 0.78 -11.29 -3.00
CA HIS A 48 0.80 -11.63 -4.43
C HIS A 48 0.78 -10.38 -5.32
N PHE A 49 1.05 -10.54 -6.62
CA PHE A 49 1.19 -9.43 -7.59
C PHE A 49 -0.01 -8.50 -7.66
N ILE A 50 -1.23 -9.03 -7.69
CA ILE A 50 -2.46 -8.21 -7.67
C ILE A 50 -2.52 -7.31 -6.43
N GLN A 51 -2.08 -7.81 -5.27
CA GLN A 51 -2.06 -7.03 -4.05
C GLN A 51 -0.96 -5.97 -4.07
N LEU A 52 0.24 -6.32 -4.55
CA LEU A 52 1.33 -5.36 -4.73
C LEU A 52 0.92 -4.20 -5.63
N HIS A 53 0.29 -4.49 -6.77
CA HIS A 53 -0.23 -3.47 -7.68
C HIS A 53 -1.25 -2.55 -6.99
N ARG A 54 -2.27 -3.11 -6.34
CA ARG A 54 -3.27 -2.30 -5.60
C ARG A 54 -2.63 -1.44 -4.52
N HIS A 55 -1.69 -1.98 -3.75
CA HIS A 55 -1.02 -1.24 -2.70
C HIS A 55 -0.13 -0.12 -3.26
N ALA A 56 0.52 -0.35 -4.41
CA ALA A 56 1.25 0.69 -5.12
C ALA A 56 0.32 1.80 -5.62
N GLN A 57 -0.83 1.46 -6.20
CA GLN A 57 -1.82 2.45 -6.60
C GLN A 57 -2.33 3.29 -5.42
N ILE A 58 -2.58 2.67 -4.26
CA ILE A 58 -2.97 3.38 -3.05
C ILE A 58 -1.84 4.31 -2.59
N ALA A 59 -0.58 3.89 -2.66
CA ALA A 59 0.56 4.74 -2.30
C ALA A 59 0.61 6.02 -3.17
N LEU A 60 0.43 5.86 -4.48
CA LEU A 60 0.38 7.00 -5.41
C LEU A 60 -0.81 7.91 -5.13
N ALA A 61 -2.00 7.33 -4.94
CA ALA A 61 -3.21 8.07 -4.63
C ALA A 61 -3.16 8.75 -3.25
N PHE A 62 -2.40 8.21 -2.30
CA PHE A 62 -2.17 8.85 -1.01
C PHE A 62 -1.45 10.19 -1.18
N ARG A 63 -0.47 10.25 -2.10
CA ARG A 63 0.29 11.46 -2.41
C ARG A 63 -0.45 12.39 -3.37
N PHE A 64 -1.22 11.83 -4.31
CA PHE A 64 -2.04 12.58 -5.26
C PHE A 64 -3.45 11.96 -5.38
N PRO A 65 -4.39 12.36 -4.48
CA PRO A 65 -5.75 11.79 -4.40
C PRO A 65 -6.55 11.73 -5.70
N PRO A 66 -6.41 12.66 -6.66
CA PRO A 66 -7.09 12.55 -7.95
C PRO A 66 -6.77 11.27 -8.73
N LEU A 67 -5.69 10.54 -8.44
CA LEU A 67 -5.40 9.25 -9.07
C LEU A 67 -6.42 8.15 -8.73
N LEU A 68 -7.22 8.31 -7.68
CA LEU A 68 -8.24 7.33 -7.28
C LEU A 68 -9.23 7.02 -8.42
N GLN A 69 -9.46 7.95 -9.35
CA GLN A 69 -10.37 7.74 -10.48
C GLN A 69 -9.79 6.86 -11.60
N PHE A 70 -8.49 6.55 -11.54
CA PHE A 70 -7.80 5.72 -12.53
C PHE A 70 -7.42 4.34 -12.00
N LEU A 71 -7.85 3.99 -10.78
CA LEU A 71 -7.64 2.66 -10.24
C LEU A 71 -8.32 1.61 -11.13
N ASN A 72 -7.57 0.54 -11.41
CA ASN A 72 -8.02 -0.58 -12.20
C ASN A 72 -7.81 -1.89 -11.42
N GLN A 73 -8.47 -2.96 -11.85
CA GLN A 73 -8.32 -4.29 -11.26
C GLN A 73 -7.81 -5.25 -12.32
N ASN A 74 -6.53 -5.11 -12.63
CA ASN A 74 -5.85 -5.97 -13.58
C ASN A 74 -5.16 -7.13 -12.83
N THR A 75 -5.00 -8.24 -13.54
CA THR A 75 -4.23 -9.40 -13.08
C THR A 75 -2.84 -9.35 -13.68
N PHE A 76 -1.83 -9.70 -12.87
CA PHE A 76 -0.42 -9.58 -13.26
C PHE A 76 0.32 -10.85 -12.86
N ASP A 77 1.20 -11.30 -13.75
CA ASP A 77 2.01 -12.51 -13.55
C ASP A 77 3.44 -12.19 -13.11
N ASN A 78 3.87 -10.94 -13.26
CA ASN A 78 5.20 -10.47 -12.88
C ASN A 78 5.19 -8.99 -12.46
N LEU A 79 6.31 -8.52 -11.92
CA LEU A 79 6.47 -7.14 -11.45
C LEU A 79 6.60 -6.13 -12.60
N GLU A 80 7.14 -6.51 -13.75
CA GLU A 80 7.34 -5.61 -14.88
C GLU A 80 5.99 -5.14 -15.44
N ASP A 81 5.03 -6.06 -15.58
CA ASP A 81 3.67 -5.74 -16.03
C ASP A 81 2.97 -4.76 -15.07
N ILE A 82 3.20 -4.88 -13.76
CA ILE A 82 2.70 -3.93 -12.76
C ILE A 82 3.29 -2.55 -13.02
N ILE A 83 4.59 -2.45 -13.23
CA ILE A 83 5.28 -1.16 -13.46
C ILE A 83 4.77 -0.51 -14.75
N ILE A 84 4.57 -1.29 -15.81
CA ILE A 84 4.02 -0.81 -17.09
C ILE A 84 2.61 -0.23 -16.86
N ASP A 85 1.70 -0.99 -16.24
CA ASP A 85 0.33 -0.55 -16.00
C ASP A 85 0.26 0.71 -15.11
N LEU A 86 1.11 0.79 -14.09
CA LEU A 86 1.17 1.99 -13.23
C LEU A 86 1.67 3.21 -13.99
N ASN A 87 2.65 3.06 -14.89
CA ASN A 87 3.13 4.16 -15.73
C ASN A 87 2.08 4.59 -16.76
N ASP A 88 1.37 3.64 -17.38
CA ASP A 88 0.25 3.94 -18.29
C ASP A 88 -0.85 4.72 -17.55
N THR A 89 -1.13 4.33 -16.30
CA THR A 89 -2.08 5.02 -15.43
C THR A 89 -1.64 6.46 -15.14
N ILE A 90 -0.35 6.67 -14.84
CA ILE A 90 0.22 8.02 -14.63
C ILE A 90 0.12 8.85 -15.91
N ALA A 91 0.55 8.31 -17.06
CA ALA A 91 0.52 9.03 -18.33
C ALA A 91 -0.92 9.43 -18.70
N LYS A 92 -1.88 8.52 -18.50
CA LYS A 92 -3.30 8.80 -18.69
C LYS A 92 -3.79 9.88 -17.72
N ALA A 93 -3.42 9.80 -16.44
CA ALA A 93 -3.80 10.81 -15.46
C ALA A 93 -3.19 12.18 -15.79
N ASP A 94 -1.93 12.22 -16.22
CA ASP A 94 -1.24 13.45 -16.59
C ASP A 94 -1.91 14.14 -17.76
N SER A 95 -2.24 13.38 -18.82
CA SER A 95 -2.94 13.92 -19.98
C SER A 95 -4.34 14.48 -19.68
N LEU A 96 -5.01 14.00 -18.63
CA LEU A 96 -6.39 14.35 -18.33
C LEU A 96 -6.54 15.39 -17.23
N ILE A 97 -5.72 15.32 -16.19
CA ILE A 97 -5.85 16.17 -14.98
C ILE A 97 -4.54 16.81 -14.52
N GLY A 98 -3.41 16.53 -15.19
CA GLY A 98 -2.07 16.89 -14.73
C GLY A 98 -1.63 16.05 -13.54
N CYS A 99 -0.55 15.28 -13.69
CA CYS A 99 -0.04 14.37 -12.67
C CYS A 99 1.35 14.84 -12.22
N PRO A 100 1.63 14.94 -10.91
CA PRO A 100 2.95 15.34 -10.43
C PRO A 100 4.01 14.26 -10.64
N PHE A 101 3.61 13.01 -10.91
CA PHE A 101 4.54 11.91 -11.12
C PHE A 101 4.97 11.85 -12.58
N LYS A 102 6.28 11.72 -12.82
CA LYS A 102 6.83 11.59 -14.18
C LYS A 102 6.81 10.14 -14.66
N ALA A 103 7.25 9.23 -13.80
CA ALA A 103 7.31 7.81 -14.06
C ALA A 103 7.47 7.04 -12.74
N ILE A 104 7.19 5.74 -12.79
CA ILE A 104 7.49 4.78 -11.73
C ILE A 104 8.55 3.83 -12.24
N SER A 105 9.53 3.58 -11.39
CA SER A 105 10.56 2.58 -11.58
C SER A 105 10.69 1.76 -10.31
N PHE A 106 11.16 0.52 -10.46
CA PHE A 106 11.50 -0.32 -9.32
C PHE A 106 12.98 -0.13 -8.99
N HIS A 107 13.26 0.30 -7.77
CA HIS A 107 14.59 0.42 -7.21
C HIS A 107 14.65 -0.35 -5.89
N GLY A 108 15.38 -1.46 -5.86
CA GLY A 108 15.55 -2.26 -4.65
C GLY A 108 15.57 -3.76 -4.90
N GLN A 109 15.30 -4.51 -3.84
CA GLN A 109 15.18 -5.97 -3.87
C GLN A 109 13.79 -6.38 -3.40
N ILE A 110 13.27 -7.48 -3.95
CA ILE A 110 12.07 -8.12 -3.44
C ILE A 110 12.48 -8.92 -2.20
N GLU A 111 11.97 -8.53 -1.04
CA GLU A 111 12.18 -9.28 0.19
C GLU A 111 11.01 -10.23 0.45
N GLU A 112 11.26 -11.53 0.33
CA GLU A 112 10.31 -12.54 0.76
C GLU A 112 10.33 -12.67 2.28
N LYS A 113 9.32 -12.11 2.93
CA LYS A 113 9.15 -12.27 4.38
C LYS A 113 8.47 -13.60 4.67
N ILE A 114 9.26 -14.61 5.04
CA ILE A 114 8.73 -15.88 5.55
C ILE A 114 7.89 -15.56 6.79
N ARG A 115 6.57 -15.86 6.74
CA ARG A 115 5.72 -15.81 7.94
C ARG A 115 6.19 -16.92 8.89
N SER A 116 7.06 -16.58 9.83
CA SER A 116 7.32 -17.45 10.98
C SER A 116 6.03 -17.54 11.80
N LEU A 117 5.42 -18.72 11.79
CA LEU A 117 4.31 -19.11 12.68
C LEU A 117 4.82 -19.17 14.13
N ASN A 118 5.04 -18.01 14.74
CA ASN A 118 5.25 -17.87 16.18
C ASN A 118 4.17 -16.90 16.67
N GLY A 119 3.29 -17.17 17.62
CA GLY A 119 3.08 -18.28 18.55
C GLY A 119 1.88 -17.87 19.42
N ARG A 120 1.21 -18.89 19.95
CA ARG A 120 0.09 -18.91 20.93
C ARG A 120 -0.21 -17.63 21.72
#